data_AF-A0A5D0JG25-F1
#
_entry.id   AF-A0A5D0JG25-F1
#
_cell.length_a   1.000
_cell.length_b   1.000
_cell.length_c   1.000
_cell.angle_alpha   90.00
_cell.angle_beta   90.00
_cell.angle_gamma   90.00
#
_symmetry.space_group_name_H-M   'P 1'
#
loop_
_entity.id
_entity.type
_entity.pdbx_description
1 polymer ?
#
loop_
_entity_poly.entity_id
_entity_poly.type
_entity_poly.pdbx_seq_one_letter_code
_entity_poly.pdbx_strand_id
1 'polypeptide(L)'
;NNCPYKVRRFNWFLYNSNDEFDYHMNDDLGRMVLNPDVVVRSRGVMEKCSMCIQMTQKTILDAKRDGREIKDGELKTACSAACSSGAMVFGDINDKHSKVAKLKEDNRMYHLLEHIGTKPNVIYQTKVRNTTEA
;
A
#
# COMPACT_ATOMS: atom_id res chain seq x y z
N ASN A 1 -19.79 -0.53 -6.52
CA ASN A 1 -19.30 -0.74 -7.91
C ASN A 1 -18.54 0.44 -8.52
N ASN A 2 -18.70 1.66 -8.00
CA ASN A 2 -18.21 2.90 -8.61
C ASN A 2 -16.67 3.10 -8.65
N CYS A 3 -15.88 2.24 -8.01
CA CYS A 3 -14.42 2.33 -8.14
C CYS A 3 -14.01 1.87 -9.55
N PRO A 4 -13.41 2.73 -10.39
CA PRO A 4 -13.07 2.37 -11.77
C PRO A 4 -12.00 1.28 -11.81
N TYR A 5 -11.09 1.27 -10.83
CA TYR A 5 -10.01 0.28 -10.71
C TYR A 5 -10.47 -1.07 -10.13
N LYS A 6 -11.69 -1.18 -9.60
CA LYS A 6 -12.23 -2.43 -9.01
C LYS A 6 -11.30 -3.09 -7.97
N VAL A 7 -10.60 -2.27 -7.18
CA VAL A 7 -9.62 -2.70 -6.16
C VAL A 7 -10.24 -2.94 -4.77
N ARG A 8 -11.54 -2.71 -4.60
CA ARG A 8 -12.22 -3.04 -3.35
C ARG A 8 -12.61 -4.52 -3.39
N ARG A 9 -12.24 -5.28 -2.36
CA ARG A 9 -12.62 -6.70 -2.18
C ARG A 9 -13.69 -6.79 -1.11
N PHE A 10 -14.63 -7.71 -1.28
CA PHE A 10 -15.73 -7.90 -0.34
C PHE A 10 -15.60 -9.27 0.32
N ASN A 11 -15.80 -9.31 1.63
CA ASN A 11 -15.80 -10.55 2.38
C ASN A 11 -17.17 -11.20 2.31
N TRP A 12 -17.34 -12.14 1.37
CA TRP A 12 -18.61 -12.85 1.14
C TRP A 12 -18.95 -13.84 2.25
N PHE A 13 -17.94 -14.56 2.72
CA PHE A 13 -18.05 -15.55 3.77
C PHE A 13 -17.27 -15.10 5.01
N LEU A 14 -17.49 -15.80 6.11
CA LEU A 14 -16.57 -15.73 7.24
C LEU A 14 -15.36 -16.58 6.83
N TYR A 15 -14.18 -15.97 6.72
CA TYR A 15 -12.95 -16.68 6.31
C TYR A 15 -12.07 -17.09 7.50
N ASN A 16 -12.48 -16.74 8.71
CA ASN A 16 -11.76 -16.97 9.94
C ASN A 16 -12.64 -17.72 10.94
N SER A 17 -12.04 -18.60 11.73
CA SER A 17 -12.72 -19.32 12.82
C SER A 17 -13.92 -20.15 12.31
N ASN A 18 -13.76 -20.86 11.19
CA ASN A 18 -14.79 -21.78 10.68
C ASN A 18 -14.24 -23.02 9.96
N ASP A 19 -14.95 -24.13 10.14
CA ASP A 19 -14.50 -25.44 9.63
C ASP A 19 -14.57 -25.55 8.09
N GLU A 20 -15.37 -24.71 7.42
CA GLU A 20 -15.48 -24.67 5.96
C GLU A 20 -14.19 -24.17 5.28
N PHE A 21 -13.41 -23.31 5.95
CA PHE A 21 -12.17 -22.75 5.43
C PHE A 21 -11.01 -23.10 6.39
N ASP A 22 -10.72 -24.39 6.52
CA ASP A 22 -9.68 -24.91 7.42
C ASP A 22 -8.26 -24.67 6.89
N TYR A 23 -7.80 -23.44 7.09
CA TYR A 23 -6.43 -22.99 6.79
C TYR A 23 -5.77 -22.45 8.07
N HIS A 24 -4.65 -21.74 7.90
CA HIS A 24 -3.83 -21.20 8.98
C HIS A 24 -4.51 -20.15 9.88
N MET A 25 -5.76 -19.76 9.63
CA MET A 25 -6.49 -18.80 10.48
C MET A 25 -7.36 -19.45 11.56
N ASN A 26 -7.56 -20.77 11.52
CA ASN A 26 -8.42 -21.47 12.48
C ASN A 26 -7.67 -22.05 13.67
N ASP A 27 -6.46 -22.57 13.41
CA ASP A 27 -5.59 -23.09 14.44
C ASP A 27 -5.01 -21.97 15.34
N ASP A 28 -4.81 -22.29 16.63
CA ASP A 28 -4.28 -21.33 17.62
C ASP A 28 -2.84 -20.93 17.30
N LEU A 29 -2.00 -21.86 16.83
CA LEU A 29 -0.62 -21.56 16.44
C LEU A 29 -0.61 -20.74 15.13
N GLY A 30 -1.44 -21.11 14.16
CA GLY A 30 -1.58 -20.37 12.90
C GLY A 30 -2.00 -18.90 13.09
N ARG A 31 -2.87 -18.63 14.07
CA ARG A 31 -3.31 -17.27 14.40
C ARG A 31 -2.19 -16.35 14.90
N MET A 32 -1.06 -16.88 15.36
CA MET A 32 0.10 -16.08 15.79
C MET A 32 0.77 -15.32 14.64
N VAL A 33 0.52 -15.70 13.38
CA VAL A 33 1.05 -15.01 12.18
C VAL A 33 0.30 -13.69 11.91
N LEU A 34 -0.88 -13.52 12.49
CA LEU A 34 -1.72 -12.35 12.26
C LEU A 34 -1.13 -11.10 12.92
N ASN A 35 -1.08 -10.00 12.18
CA ASN A 35 -0.60 -8.73 12.70
C ASN A 35 -1.62 -8.14 13.70
N PRO A 36 -1.24 -7.88 14.96
CA PRO A 36 -2.15 -7.32 15.96
C PRO A 36 -2.63 -5.90 15.63
N ASP A 37 -1.86 -5.14 14.84
CA ASP A 37 -2.18 -3.75 14.47
C ASP A 37 -3.19 -3.66 13.31
N VAL A 38 -3.59 -4.79 12.72
CA VAL A 38 -4.53 -4.84 11.59
C VAL A 38 -5.76 -5.66 11.96
N VAL A 39 -6.92 -5.08 11.74
CA VAL A 39 -8.20 -5.73 12.05
C VAL A 39 -8.43 -6.94 11.14
N VAL A 40 -8.63 -8.12 11.74
CA VAL A 40 -9.16 -9.30 11.07
C VAL A 40 -10.66 -9.06 10.83
N ARG A 41 -11.05 -8.96 9.56
CA ARG A 41 -12.42 -8.57 9.18
C ARG A 41 -13.34 -9.79 9.14
N SER A 42 -14.58 -9.61 9.60
CA SER A 42 -15.65 -10.60 9.47
C SER A 42 -16.36 -10.50 8.12
N ARG A 43 -17.41 -11.31 7.94
CA ARG A 43 -18.29 -11.33 6.76
C ARG A 43 -19.01 -9.99 6.57
N GLY A 44 -19.26 -9.62 5.32
CA GLY A 44 -20.10 -8.47 4.98
C GLY A 44 -19.38 -7.13 4.96
N VAL A 45 -18.05 -7.13 5.10
CA VAL A 45 -17.22 -5.91 5.12
C VAL A 45 -16.41 -5.82 3.83
N MET A 46 -16.32 -4.60 3.29
CA MET A 46 -15.43 -4.28 2.18
C MET A 46 -14.03 -3.97 2.68
N GLU A 47 -13.02 -4.44 1.95
CA GLU A 47 -11.63 -4.10 2.16
C GLU A 47 -10.99 -3.50 0.92
N LYS A 48 -9.85 -2.82 1.14
CA LYS A 48 -9.01 -2.22 0.11
C LYS A 48 -7.61 -2.00 0.67
N CYS A 49 -6.65 -1.74 -0.20
CA CYS A 49 -5.36 -1.19 0.22
C CYS A 49 -5.58 0.14 0.97
N SER A 50 -5.05 0.23 2.20
CA SER A 50 -5.09 1.41 3.07
C SER A 50 -3.75 2.13 3.14
N MET A 51 -2.81 1.80 2.25
CA MET A 51 -1.42 2.30 2.29
C MET A 51 -0.74 2.04 3.65
N CYS A 52 -0.98 0.84 4.22
CA CYS A 52 -0.41 0.40 5.49
C CYS A 52 -0.57 1.44 6.61
N ILE A 53 -1.81 1.92 6.82
CA ILE A 53 -2.11 2.96 7.80
C ILE A 53 -1.50 2.67 9.18
N GLN A 54 -1.50 1.42 9.62
CA GLN A 54 -0.91 0.97 10.89
C GLN A 54 0.58 1.31 10.99
N MET A 55 1.33 1.15 9.90
CA MET A 55 2.76 1.49 9.87
C MET A 55 2.95 3.01 9.84
N THR A 56 2.18 3.71 9.00
CA THR A 56 2.31 5.17 8.86
C THR A 56 1.99 5.90 10.17
N GLN A 57 0.94 5.49 10.88
CA GLN A 57 0.55 6.10 12.16
C GLN A 57 1.61 5.86 13.24
N LYS A 58 2.21 4.66 13.26
CA LYS A 58 3.31 4.36 14.18
C LYS A 58 4.53 5.24 13.91
N THR A 59 4.96 5.37 12.66
CA THR A 59 6.08 6.26 12.29
C THR A 59 5.80 7.72 12.66
N ILE A 60 4.57 8.21 12.41
CA ILE A 60 4.17 9.56 12.81
C ILE A 60 4.20 9.73 14.32
N LEU A 61 3.71 8.74 15.07
CA LEU A 61 3.70 8.76 16.53
C LEU A 61 5.11 8.81 17.11
N ASP A 62 6.02 7.96 16.61
CA ASP A 62 7.42 7.92 17.05
C ASP A 62 8.13 9.25 16.75
N ALA A 63 7.95 9.81 15.54
CA ALA A 63 8.53 11.11 15.19
C ALA A 63 7.99 12.25 16.06
N LYS A 64 6.67 12.26 16.36
CA LYS A 64 6.06 13.23 17.26
C LYS A 64 6.57 13.11 18.70
N ARG A 65 6.73 11.88 19.20
CA ARG A 65 7.29 11.63 20.54
C ARG A 65 8.72 12.18 20.64
N ASP A 66 9.50 12.00 19.58
CA ASP A 66 10.90 12.44 19.53
C ASP A 66 11.03 13.94 19.15
N GLY A 67 9.92 14.65 18.92
CA GLY A 67 9.91 16.09 18.61
C GLY A 67 10.51 16.46 17.26
N ARG A 68 10.57 15.53 16.31
CA ARG A 68 11.23 15.71 15.01
C ARG A 68 10.27 15.52 13.85
N GLU A 69 10.64 16.09 12.70
CA GLU A 69 9.97 15.79 11.45
C GLU A 69 10.36 14.40 10.92
N ILE A 70 9.48 13.85 10.09
CA ILE A 70 9.68 12.55 9.45
C ILE A 70 10.65 12.74 8.29
N LYS A 71 11.70 11.93 8.27
CA LYS A 71 12.69 11.94 7.18
C LYS A 71 12.25 11.05 6.02
N ASP A 72 12.66 11.40 4.80
CA ASP A 72 12.42 10.56 3.63
C ASP A 72 12.97 9.14 3.83
N GLY A 73 12.16 8.14 3.50
CA GLY A 73 12.48 6.71 3.71
C GLY A 73 12.13 6.14 5.09
N GLU A 74 11.71 6.95 6.07
CA GLU A 74 11.14 6.41 7.33
C GLU A 74 9.72 5.89 7.12
N LEU A 75 8.93 6.54 6.26
CA LEU A 75 7.64 6.03 5.83
C LEU A 75 7.83 4.88 4.86
N LYS A 76 7.47 3.68 5.30
CA LYS A 76 7.46 2.48 4.46
C LYS A 76 6.12 1.78 4.57
N THR A 77 5.68 1.21 3.47
CA THR A 77 4.57 0.25 3.41
C THR A 77 5.15 -1.17 3.36
N ALA A 78 4.33 -2.17 3.70
CA ALA A 78 4.76 -3.57 3.63
C ALA A 78 5.21 -3.94 2.20
N CYS A 79 4.49 -3.46 1.18
CA CYS A 79 4.82 -3.72 -0.21
C CYS A 79 6.08 -2.97 -0.69
N SER A 80 6.29 -1.71 -0.27
CA SER A 80 7.52 -0.99 -0.60
C SER A 80 8.74 -1.55 0.14
N ALA A 81 8.60 -2.02 1.37
CA ALA A 81 9.68 -2.60 2.15
C ALA A 81 10.10 -3.99 1.64
N ALA A 82 9.15 -4.79 1.13
CA ALA A 82 9.43 -6.12 0.57
C ALA A 82 10.01 -6.08 -0.84
N CYS A 83 9.85 -4.95 -1.56
CA CYS A 83 10.29 -4.83 -2.94
C CYS A 83 11.82 -4.69 -3.04
N SER A 84 12.50 -5.76 -3.44
CA SER A 84 13.96 -5.77 -3.60
C SER A 84 14.45 -4.93 -4.80
N SER A 85 13.63 -4.80 -5.84
CA SER A 85 13.99 -4.07 -7.06
C SER A 85 13.85 -2.55 -6.93
N GLY A 86 13.29 -2.05 -5.83
CA GLY A 86 13.03 -0.62 -5.65
C GLY A 86 11.92 -0.06 -6.55
N ALA A 87 11.09 -0.92 -7.15
CA ALA A 87 9.99 -0.50 -8.02
C ALA A 87 8.88 0.25 -7.26
N MET A 88 8.70 -0.06 -5.97
CA MET A 88 7.70 0.58 -5.12
C MET A 88 8.35 1.60 -4.19
N VAL A 89 8.07 2.88 -4.42
CA VAL A 89 8.53 3.99 -3.59
C VAL A 89 7.33 4.64 -2.91
N PHE A 90 7.39 4.77 -1.60
CA PHE A 90 6.37 5.42 -0.77
C PHE A 90 7.04 6.49 0.08
N GLY A 91 6.36 7.62 0.28
CA GLY A 91 6.92 8.79 0.96
C GLY A 91 5.96 9.98 0.95
N ASP A 92 6.43 11.10 1.52
CA ASP A 92 5.68 12.35 1.55
C ASP A 92 5.86 13.14 0.25
N ILE A 93 4.76 13.66 -0.29
CA ILE A 93 4.72 14.48 -1.49
C ILE A 93 4.93 15.97 -1.19
N ASN A 94 4.70 16.39 0.06
CA ASN A 94 4.87 17.78 0.48
C ASN A 94 6.35 18.14 0.64
N ASP A 95 7.18 17.16 1.00
CA ASP A 95 8.64 17.30 0.97
C ASP A 95 9.14 17.24 -0.48
N LYS A 96 9.61 18.38 -1.00
CA LYS A 96 10.13 18.53 -2.36
C LYS A 96 11.44 17.76 -2.58
N HIS A 97 12.17 17.41 -1.52
CA HIS A 97 13.41 16.68 -1.63
C HIS A 97 13.22 15.15 -1.64
N SER A 98 12.00 14.69 -1.37
CA SER A 98 11.68 13.26 -1.30
C SER A 98 11.84 12.55 -2.65
N LYS A 99 12.12 11.24 -2.60
CA LYS A 99 12.18 10.41 -3.82
C LYS A 99 10.85 10.42 -4.58
N VAL A 100 9.73 10.50 -3.89
CA VAL A 100 8.39 10.49 -4.51
C VAL A 100 8.15 11.78 -5.29
N ALA A 101 8.53 12.94 -4.73
CA ALA A 101 8.40 14.23 -5.43
C ALA A 101 9.19 14.23 -6.75
N LYS A 102 10.44 13.74 -6.71
CA LYS A 102 11.29 13.63 -7.92
C LYS A 102 10.69 12.69 -8.98
N LEU A 103 10.15 11.55 -8.56
CA LEU A 103 9.52 10.59 -9.48
C LEU A 103 8.23 11.13 -10.08
N LYS A 104 7.51 12.02 -9.37
CA LYS A 104 6.31 12.66 -9.90
C LYS A 104 6.62 13.63 -11.04
N GLU A 105 7.78 14.29 -10.99
CA GLU A 105 8.22 15.23 -12.02
C GLU A 105 8.94 14.54 -13.21
N ASP A 106 9.15 13.23 -13.16
CA ASP A 106 9.75 12.46 -14.26
C ASP A 106 8.82 12.48 -15.49
N ASN A 107 9.40 12.70 -16.68
CA ASN A 107 8.68 12.68 -17.97
C ASN A 107 7.96 11.35 -18.25
N ARG A 108 8.37 10.25 -17.58
CA ARG A 108 7.75 8.93 -17.74
C ARG A 108 6.51 8.72 -16.86
N MET A 109 6.18 9.69 -16.00
CA MET A 109 5.07 9.60 -15.06
C MET A 109 3.72 9.66 -15.79
N TYR A 110 2.80 8.78 -15.40
CA TYR A 110 1.40 8.84 -15.82
C TYR A 110 0.46 8.36 -14.70
N HIS A 111 -0.78 8.84 -14.71
CA HIS A 111 -1.85 8.30 -13.89
C HIS A 111 -2.70 7.30 -14.67
N LEU A 112 -3.22 6.30 -13.95
CA LEU A 112 -4.10 5.31 -14.55
C LEU A 112 -5.52 5.90 -14.71
N LEU A 113 -6.07 5.84 -15.93
CA LEU A 113 -7.41 6.34 -16.28
C LEU A 113 -7.60 7.85 -16.06
N GLU A 114 -6.68 8.67 -16.54
CA GLU A 114 -6.72 10.15 -16.39
C GLU A 114 -8.01 10.80 -16.89
N HIS A 115 -8.60 10.28 -17.97
CA HIS A 115 -9.84 10.80 -18.57
C HIS A 115 -11.05 10.79 -17.61
N ILE A 116 -11.02 9.97 -16.55
CA ILE A 116 -12.10 9.90 -15.56
C ILE A 116 -11.98 11.04 -14.53
N GLY A 117 -10.79 11.65 -14.38
CA GLY A 117 -10.58 12.76 -13.45
C GLY A 117 -10.55 12.35 -11.97
N THR A 118 -10.24 11.09 -11.65
CA THR A 118 -10.19 10.56 -10.27
C THR A 118 -9.01 11.08 -9.44
N LYS A 119 -7.99 11.67 -10.08
CA LYS A 119 -6.76 12.20 -9.45
C LYS A 119 -6.14 11.22 -8.44
N PRO A 120 -5.69 10.02 -8.88
CA PRO A 120 -5.16 9.01 -7.98
C PRO A 120 -3.82 9.45 -7.37
N ASN A 121 -3.59 9.11 -6.10
CA ASN A 121 -2.31 9.39 -5.41
C ASN A 121 -1.19 8.41 -5.78
N VAL A 122 -1.50 7.35 -6.53
CA VAL A 122 -0.51 6.42 -7.05
C VAL A 122 -0.17 6.85 -8.47
N ILE A 123 1.12 7.05 -8.71
CA ILE A 123 1.70 7.34 -10.01
C ILE A 123 2.44 6.12 -10.52
N TYR A 124 2.40 5.91 -11.83
CA TYR A 124 3.13 4.83 -12.50
C TYR A 124 4.20 5.43 -13.40
N GLN A 125 5.27 4.67 -13.61
CA GLN A 125 6.34 5.01 -14.55
C GLN A 125 6.19 4.15 -15.81
N THR A 126 6.36 4.77 -16.96
CA THR A 126 6.31 4.09 -18.26
C THR A 126 7.43 3.05 -18.36
N LYS A 127 7.08 1.82 -18.74
CA LYS A 127 8.05 0.74 -18.93
C LYS A 127 8.84 0.97 -20.22
N VAL A 128 10.10 1.38 -20.09
CA VAL A 128 11.05 1.47 -21.21
C VAL A 128 11.67 0.09 -21.44
N ARG A 129 11.60 -0.41 -22.67
CA ARG A 129 12.26 -1.65 -23.10
C ARG A 129 13.32 -1.29 -24.12
N ASN A 130 14.57 -1.64 -23.85
CA ASN A 130 15.65 -1.43 -24.81
C ASN A 130 15.59 -2.54 -25.86
N THR A 131 15.18 -2.22 -27.08
CA THR A 131 15.26 -3.12 -28.24
C THR A 131 16.61 -2.91 -28.90
N THR A 132 17.30 -4.00 -29.27
CA THR A 132 18.69 -4.01 -29.80
C THR A 132 18.89 -3.27 -31.13
N GLU A 133 17.84 -2.71 -31.71
CA GLU A 133 17.88 -1.90 -32.93
C GLU A 133 17.91 -0.41 -32.57
N ALA A 134 19.08 0.06 -32.17
CA ALA A 134 19.41 1.48 -32.07
C ALA A 134 20.42 1.84 -33.16
#